data_AF-A0A7S1UAJ1-F1
#
_entry.id   AF-A0A7S1UAJ1-F1
#
_cell.length_a   1.000
_cell.length_b   1.000
_cell.length_c   1.000
_cell.angle_alpha   90.00
_cell.angle_beta   90.00
_cell.angle_gamma   90.00
#
_symmetry.space_group_name_H-M   'P 1'
#
loop_
_entity.id
_entity.type
_entity.pdbx_description
1 polymer ?
#
loop_
_entity_poly.entity_id
_entity_poly.type
_entity_poly.pdbx_seq_one_letter_code
_entity_poly.pdbx_strand_id
1 'polypeptide(L)'
;MAASSSSSSSLDMLKLWQDTELKKIAVMRDHHEQQVSKLESELESLPMEYTFSPGLMKAMKREEAVVKAAVHGNGGAGDAGGAAGLQQNFSAIAARVNQLFGEEMRTHFARQTKARVRSLAGLLREHEAERERLWRNLRASAQGLVARLHLHPNRGSLEKPSLSAVHAASADFSMVLGAEGYLNSVARSLDPEPANFARRFCPFLVAAPKADLRALTPLAQHAFHSVQCLHRALLDMHHEANERQALAAAFGTQRARVEAEWDVHEAGMTDNYLRQRRELEARMMDGGAEPSSADETKPQARRRGPRGNANNGRWLDKEKQSRLIHTAPVLAPTGVSLGDAAAPGAGVAREDIRNKLKDLELGYQMALQTLNVQKEQALLWIQRQEMRMSIQLQLVQEQFNLRGEARRAAALENFIMCHLVAAIAAGTTEMLEAEASAGVVLEANA
;
A
#
# COMPACT_ATOMS: atom_id res chain seq x y z
N MET A 1 41.76 55.42 11.55
CA MET A 1 41.63 54.23 12.43
C MET A 1 40.21 53.93 12.93
N ALA A 2 39.25 54.87 12.94
CA ALA A 2 37.87 54.56 13.36
C ALA A 2 36.98 53.90 12.27
N ALA A 3 37.40 53.93 11.00
CA ALA A 3 36.61 53.40 9.88
C ALA A 3 36.62 51.87 9.78
N SER A 4 37.67 51.18 10.24
CA SER A 4 37.77 49.72 10.17
C SER A 4 36.86 49.00 11.17
N SER A 5 36.40 49.67 12.23
CA SER A 5 35.48 49.06 13.21
C SER A 5 34.01 49.02 12.75
N SER A 6 33.59 49.86 11.79
CA SER A 6 32.18 49.89 11.36
C SER A 6 31.83 48.80 10.35
N SER A 7 32.75 48.46 9.44
CA SER A 7 32.53 47.42 8.41
C SER A 7 32.37 46.02 9.02
N SER A 8 33.19 45.70 10.03
CA SER A 8 33.07 44.46 10.80
C SER A 8 31.69 44.34 11.44
N SER A 9 31.18 45.44 12.02
CA SER A 9 29.86 45.44 12.68
C SER A 9 28.70 45.21 11.69
N SER A 10 28.79 45.69 10.46
CA SER A 10 27.75 45.50 9.43
C SER A 10 27.70 44.05 8.93
N LEU A 11 28.87 43.42 8.72
CA LEU A 11 28.96 42.01 8.33
C LEU A 11 28.43 41.08 9.43
N ASP A 12 28.74 41.38 10.70
CA ASP A 12 28.20 40.62 11.85
C ASP A 12 26.68 40.74 11.94
N MET A 13 26.10 41.93 11.70
CA MET A 13 24.65 42.12 11.66
C MET A 13 23.99 41.34 10.50
N LEU A 14 24.61 41.33 9.33
CA LEU A 14 24.10 40.60 8.16
C LEU A 14 24.09 39.08 8.41
N LYS A 15 25.19 38.56 8.95
CA LYS A 15 25.31 37.14 9.30
C LYS A 15 24.30 36.74 10.37
N LEU A 16 24.15 37.55 11.42
CA LEU A 16 23.14 37.31 12.46
C LEU A 16 21.72 37.31 11.88
N TRP A 17 21.42 38.21 10.96
CA TRP A 17 20.14 38.24 10.25
C TRP A 17 19.93 36.96 9.43
N GLN A 18 20.92 36.57 8.62
CA GLN A 18 20.88 35.35 7.80
C GLN A 18 20.63 34.12 8.66
N ASP A 19 21.40 33.92 9.72
CA ASP A 19 21.28 32.80 10.64
C ASP A 19 19.90 32.78 11.32
N THR A 20 19.38 33.95 11.70
CA THR A 20 18.06 34.10 12.32
C THR A 20 16.93 33.70 11.36
N GLU A 21 16.98 34.15 10.11
CA GLU A 21 15.94 33.83 9.13
C GLU A 21 16.02 32.36 8.67
N LEU A 22 17.22 31.81 8.46
CA LEU A 22 17.39 30.37 8.19
C LEU A 22 16.87 29.50 9.34
N LYS A 23 17.11 29.90 10.60
CA LYS A 23 16.58 29.20 11.77
C LYS A 23 15.04 29.23 11.81
N LYS A 24 14.41 30.34 11.46
CA LYS A 24 12.93 30.43 11.36
C LYS A 24 12.38 29.49 10.30
N ILE A 25 13.01 29.45 9.12
CA ILE A 25 12.65 28.53 8.03
C ILE A 25 12.75 27.07 8.51
N ALA A 26 13.83 26.71 9.20
CA ALA A 26 14.03 25.36 9.73
C ALA A 26 12.96 24.97 10.77
N VAL A 27 12.65 25.85 11.74
CA VAL A 27 11.61 25.59 12.76
C VAL A 27 10.24 25.41 12.12
N MET A 28 9.87 26.25 11.15
CA MET A 28 8.60 26.11 10.44
C MET A 28 8.53 24.79 9.67
N ARG A 29 9.61 24.41 8.96
CA ARG A 29 9.69 23.13 8.25
C ARG A 29 9.48 21.96 9.22
N ASP A 30 10.19 21.94 10.34
CA ASP A 30 10.11 20.84 11.30
C ASP A 30 8.71 20.76 11.94
N HIS A 31 8.06 21.92 12.16
CA HIS A 31 6.67 21.99 12.59
C HIS A 31 5.70 21.39 11.56
N HIS A 32 5.85 21.76 10.29
CA HIS A 32 5.05 21.21 9.18
C HIS A 32 5.23 19.69 9.06
N GLU A 33 6.46 19.20 9.17
CA GLU A 33 6.77 17.76 9.13
C GLU A 33 6.13 16.99 10.30
N GLN A 34 6.14 17.56 11.51
CA GLN A 34 5.49 16.97 12.68
C GLN A 34 3.96 16.93 12.52
N GLN A 35 3.33 17.98 11.99
CA GLN A 35 1.89 17.98 11.76
C GLN A 35 1.48 16.96 10.69
N VAL A 36 2.26 16.83 9.61
CA VAL A 36 2.05 15.79 8.60
C VAL A 36 2.20 14.40 9.23
N SER A 37 3.27 14.16 9.98
CA SER A 37 3.52 12.87 10.65
C SER A 37 2.42 12.51 11.65
N LYS A 38 1.94 13.50 12.41
CA LYS A 38 0.83 13.33 13.35
C LYS A 38 -0.44 12.93 12.60
N LEU A 39 -0.81 13.67 11.56
CA LEU A 39 -1.97 13.35 10.75
C LEU A 39 -1.82 11.97 10.12
N GLU A 40 -0.63 11.59 9.64
CA GLU A 40 -0.35 10.24 9.12
C GLU A 40 -0.64 9.16 10.17
N SER A 41 -0.16 9.32 11.40
CA SER A 41 -0.42 8.37 12.49
C SER A 41 -1.91 8.27 12.86
N GLU A 42 -2.63 9.40 12.87
CA GLU A 42 -4.08 9.43 13.09
C GLU A 42 -4.83 8.73 11.95
N LEU A 43 -4.37 8.89 10.72
CA LEU A 43 -4.96 8.24 9.55
C LEU A 43 -4.69 6.73 9.51
N GLU A 44 -3.54 6.27 9.98
CA GLU A 44 -3.19 4.85 10.06
C GLU A 44 -3.92 4.12 11.19
N SER A 45 -4.19 4.82 12.30
CA SER A 45 -4.85 4.23 13.48
C SER A 45 -6.37 4.12 13.38
N LEU A 46 -7.01 4.74 12.37
CA LEU A 46 -8.45 4.65 12.19
C LEU A 46 -8.86 3.20 11.83
N PRO A 47 -9.68 2.54 12.66
CA PRO A 47 -10.11 1.18 12.38
C PRO A 47 -10.88 1.15 11.07
N MET A 48 -10.48 0.25 10.17
CA MET A 48 -11.25 -0.08 8.97
C MET A 48 -12.44 -0.98 9.34
N GLU A 49 -13.27 -0.52 10.27
CA GLU A 49 -14.52 -1.19 10.58
C GLU A 49 -15.50 -0.89 9.44
N TYR A 50 -15.79 -1.94 8.69
CA TYR A 50 -16.67 -1.85 7.54
C TYR A 50 -18.00 -2.51 7.81
N THR A 51 -19.06 -1.70 7.86
CA THR A 51 -20.44 -2.17 7.89
C THR A 51 -20.96 -2.31 6.46
N PHE A 52 -21.15 -3.55 6.00
CA PHE A 52 -21.76 -3.83 4.71
C PHE A 52 -23.20 -3.29 4.63
N SER A 53 -23.61 -2.87 3.44
CA SER A 53 -24.96 -2.36 3.19
C SER A 53 -26.00 -3.45 3.41
N PRO A 54 -27.24 -3.09 3.77
CA PRO A 54 -28.33 -4.05 3.86
C PRO A 54 -28.54 -4.84 2.56
N GLY A 55 -28.27 -4.22 1.41
CA GLY A 55 -28.38 -4.85 0.09
C GLY A 55 -27.35 -5.94 -0.13
N LEU A 56 -26.07 -5.66 0.14
CA LEU A 56 -25.00 -6.65 0.05
C LEU A 56 -25.19 -7.77 1.07
N MET A 57 -25.54 -7.45 2.32
CA MET A 57 -25.86 -8.45 3.35
C MET A 57 -27.01 -9.36 2.93
N LYS A 58 -28.06 -8.82 2.29
CA LYS A 58 -29.16 -9.62 1.75
C LYS A 58 -28.70 -10.52 0.60
N ALA A 59 -27.82 -10.04 -0.27
CA ALA A 59 -27.25 -10.83 -1.37
C ALA A 59 -26.35 -11.96 -0.85
N MET A 60 -25.47 -11.68 0.11
CA MET A 60 -24.62 -12.70 0.75
C MET A 60 -25.45 -13.76 1.49
N LYS A 61 -26.52 -13.37 2.19
CA LYS A 61 -27.45 -14.33 2.81
C LYS A 61 -28.16 -15.22 1.77
N ARG A 62 -28.49 -14.67 0.60
CA ARG A 62 -29.08 -15.46 -0.51
C ARG A 62 -28.07 -16.44 -1.08
N GLU A 63 -26.84 -16.01 -1.30
CA GLU A 63 -25.74 -16.88 -1.71
C GLU A 63 -25.56 -18.04 -0.71
N GLU A 64 -25.48 -17.73 0.59
CA GLU A 64 -25.36 -18.73 1.66
C GLU A 64 -26.55 -19.70 1.67
N ALA A 65 -27.77 -19.21 1.44
CA ALA A 65 -28.96 -20.04 1.36
C ALA A 65 -28.94 -20.99 0.15
N VAL A 66 -28.48 -20.53 -1.02
CA VAL A 66 -28.34 -21.37 -2.23
C VAL A 66 -27.29 -22.45 -2.00
N VAL A 67 -26.16 -22.11 -1.41
CA VAL A 67 -25.11 -23.08 -1.06
C VAL A 67 -25.65 -24.10 -0.08
N LYS A 68 -26.33 -23.66 0.99
CA LYS A 68 -26.92 -24.59 1.97
C LYS A 68 -27.92 -25.51 1.30
N ALA A 69 -28.76 -25.01 0.39
CA ALA A 69 -29.70 -25.83 -0.36
C ALA A 69 -29.00 -26.87 -1.25
N ALA A 70 -27.90 -26.48 -1.92
CA ALA A 70 -27.10 -27.38 -2.75
C ALA A 70 -26.42 -28.48 -1.92
N VAL A 71 -25.85 -28.14 -0.76
CA VAL A 71 -25.14 -29.07 0.12
C VAL A 71 -26.09 -30.06 0.81
N HIS A 72 -27.28 -29.63 1.22
CA HIS A 72 -28.21 -30.47 1.99
C HIS A 72 -29.13 -31.34 1.11
N GLY A 73 -28.97 -31.32 -0.23
CA GLY A 73 -29.74 -32.18 -1.13
C GLY A 73 -31.26 -31.97 -1.09
N ASN A 74 -31.73 -30.85 -0.53
CA ASN A 74 -33.16 -30.56 -0.37
C ASN A 74 -33.82 -30.09 -1.69
N GLY A 75 -33.05 -29.92 -2.76
CA GLY A 75 -33.56 -29.79 -4.12
C GLY A 75 -33.87 -31.18 -4.66
N GLY A 76 -35.15 -31.54 -4.77
CA GLY A 76 -35.62 -32.88 -5.13
C GLY A 76 -34.74 -33.61 -6.14
N ALA A 77 -34.12 -34.70 -5.68
CA ALA A 77 -33.07 -35.48 -6.35
C ALA A 77 -33.51 -36.24 -7.62
N GLY A 78 -34.62 -35.85 -8.26
CA GLY A 78 -35.23 -36.60 -9.35
C GLY A 78 -34.85 -36.15 -10.76
N ASP A 79 -34.40 -34.91 -10.95
CA ASP A 79 -34.30 -34.33 -12.30
C ASP A 79 -32.93 -33.72 -12.56
N ALA A 80 -32.18 -34.30 -13.53
CA ALA A 80 -30.85 -33.84 -13.93
C ALA A 80 -30.84 -32.36 -14.38
N GLY A 81 -31.99 -31.84 -14.81
CA GLY A 81 -32.17 -30.42 -15.11
C GLY A 81 -32.03 -29.49 -13.88
N GLY A 82 -32.29 -29.99 -12.68
CA GLY A 82 -32.22 -29.22 -11.44
C GLY A 82 -30.79 -28.82 -11.04
N ALA A 83 -29.82 -29.72 -11.21
CA ALA A 83 -28.43 -29.48 -10.83
C ALA A 83 -27.77 -28.38 -11.69
N ALA A 84 -27.95 -28.45 -13.01
CA ALA A 84 -27.44 -27.42 -13.93
C ALA A 84 -28.08 -26.05 -13.66
N GLY A 85 -29.39 -26.02 -13.37
CA GLY A 85 -30.09 -24.80 -12.99
C GLY A 85 -29.61 -24.20 -11.67
N LEU A 86 -29.35 -25.03 -10.65
CA LEU A 86 -28.78 -24.60 -9.38
C LEU A 86 -27.38 -24.00 -9.56
N GLN A 87 -26.54 -24.61 -10.39
CA GLN A 87 -25.18 -24.13 -10.67
C GLN A 87 -25.17 -22.78 -11.40
N GLN A 88 -26.04 -22.61 -12.40
CA GLN A 88 -26.22 -21.31 -13.07
C GLN A 88 -26.78 -20.25 -12.11
N ASN A 89 -27.75 -20.61 -11.27
CA ASN A 89 -28.30 -19.70 -10.27
C ASN A 89 -27.24 -19.29 -9.23
N PHE A 90 -26.42 -20.22 -8.76
CA PHE A 90 -25.32 -19.95 -7.84
C PHE A 90 -24.30 -19.00 -8.45
N SER A 91 -23.81 -19.28 -9.66
CA SER A 91 -22.82 -18.42 -10.33
C SER A 91 -23.36 -17.01 -10.60
N ALA A 92 -24.62 -16.87 -10.99
CA ALA A 92 -25.26 -15.56 -11.16
C ALA A 92 -25.37 -14.78 -9.85
N ILE A 93 -25.74 -15.44 -8.74
CA ILE A 93 -25.82 -14.81 -7.41
C ILE A 93 -24.42 -14.42 -6.92
N ALA A 94 -23.44 -15.32 -7.05
CA ALA A 94 -22.06 -15.07 -6.66
C ALA A 94 -21.44 -13.89 -7.44
N ALA A 95 -21.67 -13.81 -8.75
CA ALA A 95 -21.27 -12.69 -9.58
C ALA A 95 -21.91 -11.37 -9.11
N ARG A 96 -23.21 -11.40 -8.76
CA ARG A 96 -23.91 -10.23 -8.21
C ARG A 96 -23.37 -9.82 -6.85
N VAL A 97 -23.06 -10.75 -5.96
CA VAL A 97 -22.42 -10.48 -4.66
C VAL A 97 -21.06 -9.84 -4.87
N ASN A 98 -20.23 -10.40 -5.77
CA ASN A 98 -18.90 -9.85 -6.07
C ASN A 98 -18.97 -8.43 -6.64
N GLN A 99 -19.92 -8.17 -7.53
CA GLN A 99 -20.16 -6.83 -8.06
C GLN A 99 -20.52 -5.85 -6.94
N LEU A 100 -21.55 -6.17 -6.15
CA LEU A 100 -22.01 -5.30 -5.06
C LEU A 100 -20.91 -5.09 -4.02
N PHE A 101 -20.19 -6.15 -3.65
CA PHE A 101 -19.06 -6.08 -2.74
C PHE A 101 -17.98 -5.14 -3.29
N GLY A 102 -17.59 -5.30 -4.55
CA GLY A 102 -16.59 -4.42 -5.18
C GLY A 102 -17.02 -2.94 -5.21
N GLU A 103 -18.26 -2.66 -5.62
CA GLU A 103 -18.83 -1.31 -5.64
C GLU A 103 -18.87 -0.68 -4.25
N GLU A 104 -19.26 -1.46 -3.24
CA GLU A 104 -19.43 -0.97 -1.88
C GLU A 104 -18.08 -0.75 -1.19
N MET A 105 -17.13 -1.67 -1.36
CA MET A 105 -15.74 -1.49 -0.90
C MET A 105 -15.12 -0.25 -1.52
N ARG A 106 -15.24 -0.06 -2.86
CA ARG A 106 -14.75 1.16 -3.53
C ARG A 106 -15.41 2.41 -2.96
N THR A 107 -16.73 2.39 -2.75
CA THR A 107 -17.47 3.54 -2.24
C THR A 107 -17.06 3.88 -0.81
N HIS A 108 -16.99 2.88 0.08
CA HIS A 108 -16.60 3.05 1.47
C HIS A 108 -15.22 3.66 1.58
N PHE A 109 -14.28 3.05 0.87
CA PHE A 109 -12.93 3.54 0.89
C PHE A 109 -12.73 4.86 0.18
N ALA A 110 -13.40 5.12 -0.95
CA ALA A 110 -13.37 6.42 -1.59
C ALA A 110 -13.88 7.51 -0.66
N ARG A 111 -14.91 7.23 0.17
CA ARG A 111 -15.38 8.17 1.20
C ARG A 111 -14.32 8.40 2.27
N GLN A 112 -13.69 7.33 2.77
CA GLN A 112 -12.60 7.43 3.74
C GLN A 112 -11.45 8.25 3.15
N THR A 113 -10.88 7.84 2.01
CA THR A 113 -9.82 8.57 1.30
C THR A 113 -10.20 10.01 1.08
N LYS A 114 -11.41 10.32 0.58
CA LYS A 114 -11.85 11.71 0.37
C LYS A 114 -11.88 12.53 1.65
N ALA A 115 -12.20 11.95 2.80
CA ALA A 115 -12.11 12.63 4.09
C ALA A 115 -10.65 12.89 4.49
N ARG A 116 -9.78 11.89 4.32
CA ARG A 116 -8.33 11.99 4.59
C ARG A 116 -7.66 13.03 3.72
N VAL A 117 -7.93 12.99 2.41
CA VAL A 117 -7.44 13.95 1.41
C VAL A 117 -7.90 15.36 1.74
N ARG A 118 -9.15 15.54 2.16
CA ARG A 118 -9.64 16.87 2.59
C ARG A 118 -8.90 17.38 3.83
N SER A 119 -8.63 16.52 4.80
CA SER A 119 -7.87 16.90 6.00
C SER A 119 -6.44 17.27 5.66
N LEU A 120 -5.76 16.44 4.86
CA LEU A 120 -4.40 16.72 4.38
C LEU A 120 -4.34 18.02 3.55
N ALA A 121 -5.27 18.21 2.61
CA ALA A 121 -5.35 19.43 1.81
C ALA A 121 -5.72 20.68 2.64
N GLY A 122 -6.42 20.50 3.77
CA GLY A 122 -6.62 21.56 4.75
C GLY A 122 -5.30 21.98 5.39
N LEU A 123 -4.57 21.01 5.95
CA LEU A 123 -3.27 21.23 6.57
C LEU A 123 -2.25 21.87 5.61
N LEU A 124 -2.22 21.42 4.35
CA LEU A 124 -1.29 21.98 3.36
C LEU A 124 -1.60 23.43 2.99
N ARG A 125 -2.89 23.82 2.97
CA ARG A 125 -3.28 25.22 2.77
C ARG A 125 -2.90 26.09 3.98
N GLU A 126 -2.98 25.53 5.19
CA GLU A 126 -2.49 26.21 6.39
C GLU A 126 -0.97 26.42 6.30
N HIS A 127 -0.22 25.39 5.88
CA HIS A 127 1.22 25.48 5.65
C HIS A 127 1.56 26.54 4.60
N GLU A 128 0.86 26.55 3.48
CA GLU A 128 1.04 27.54 2.42
C GLU A 128 0.80 28.97 2.94
N ALA A 129 -0.28 29.19 3.67
CA ALA A 129 -0.56 30.49 4.29
C ALA A 129 0.50 30.92 5.32
N GLU A 130 1.06 29.98 6.08
CA GLU A 130 2.19 30.23 6.99
C GLU A 130 3.47 30.58 6.24
N ARG A 131 3.76 29.88 5.14
CA ARG A 131 4.90 30.17 4.26
C ARG A 131 4.76 31.56 3.64
N GLU A 132 3.58 31.93 3.14
CA GLU A 132 3.33 33.28 2.62
C GLU A 132 3.51 34.38 3.69
N ARG A 133 3.12 34.12 4.94
CA ARG A 133 3.38 35.03 6.06
C ARG A 133 4.86 35.15 6.33
N LEU A 134 5.59 34.04 6.37
CA LEU A 134 7.05 34.04 6.53
C LEU A 134 7.72 34.82 5.40
N TRP A 135 7.29 34.61 4.15
CA TRP A 135 7.75 35.33 2.97
C TRP A 135 7.61 36.85 3.10
N ARG A 136 6.42 37.32 3.53
CA ARG A 136 6.19 38.76 3.77
C ARG A 136 7.08 39.30 4.87
N ASN A 137 7.24 38.54 5.97
CA ASN A 137 8.10 38.93 7.08
C ASN A 137 9.57 38.98 6.66
N LEU A 138 10.05 38.01 5.88
CA LEU A 138 11.41 37.95 5.37
C LEU A 138 11.71 39.17 4.48
N ARG A 139 10.78 39.50 3.58
CA ARG A 139 10.90 40.67 2.70
C ARG A 139 10.97 41.97 3.49
N ALA A 140 10.10 42.15 4.49
CA ALA A 140 10.12 43.33 5.36
C ALA A 140 11.40 43.39 6.20
N SER A 141 11.85 42.25 6.73
CA SER A 141 13.09 42.09 7.50
C SER A 141 14.31 42.48 6.66
N ALA A 142 14.40 41.98 5.43
CA ALA A 142 15.45 42.32 4.48
C ALA A 142 15.46 43.82 4.13
N GLN A 143 14.29 44.41 3.83
CA GLN A 143 14.17 45.85 3.57
C GLN A 143 14.62 46.70 4.77
N GLY A 144 14.24 46.30 5.99
CA GLY A 144 14.67 46.96 7.22
C GLY A 144 16.15 46.79 7.52
N LEU A 145 16.77 45.68 7.10
CA LEU A 145 18.22 45.50 7.16
C LEU A 145 18.92 46.44 6.18
N VAL A 146 18.50 46.44 4.91
CA VAL A 146 19.03 47.33 3.88
C VAL A 146 18.93 48.79 4.32
N ALA A 147 17.79 49.23 4.85
CA ALA A 147 17.60 50.58 5.36
C ALA A 147 18.57 50.94 6.51
N ARG A 148 18.86 49.99 7.41
CA ARG A 148 19.81 50.18 8.52
C ARG A 148 21.26 50.23 8.05
N LEU A 149 21.61 49.41 7.06
CA LEU A 149 22.93 49.43 6.43
C LEU A 149 23.15 50.72 5.63
N HIS A 150 22.11 51.30 5.04
CA HIS A 150 22.14 52.55 4.26
C HIS A 150 22.00 53.83 5.11
N LEU A 151 22.24 53.78 6.42
CA LEU A 151 22.25 54.97 7.29
C LEU A 151 23.54 55.79 7.11
N HIS A 152 23.70 56.39 5.94
CA HIS A 152 23.90 57.84 5.79
C HIS A 152 23.72 58.27 4.32
N PRO A 153 22.60 58.94 3.95
CA PRO A 153 22.45 59.61 2.66
C PRO A 153 23.33 60.86 2.50
N ASN A 154 24.21 61.15 3.48
CA ASN A 154 25.00 62.38 3.54
C ASN A 154 26.39 62.20 2.93
N ARG A 155 26.47 61.78 1.66
CA ARG A 155 27.60 62.12 0.79
C ARG A 155 27.03 62.39 -0.59
N GLY A 156 26.89 63.67 -0.90
CA GLY A 156 26.23 64.13 -2.11
C GLY A 156 26.86 63.55 -3.37
N SER A 157 26.00 63.28 -4.35
CA SER A 157 26.38 63.17 -5.75
C SER A 157 27.34 62.01 -6.08
N LEU A 158 26.84 60.77 -6.03
CA LEU A 158 27.24 59.74 -6.98
C LEU A 158 26.01 58.87 -7.27
N GLU A 159 25.78 58.66 -8.56
CA GLU A 159 24.57 58.11 -9.17
C GLU A 159 24.09 56.83 -8.49
N LYS A 160 22.78 56.73 -8.25
CA LYS A 160 22.08 55.62 -7.58
C LYS A 160 22.30 54.26 -8.29
N PRO A 161 23.16 53.33 -7.80
CA PRO A 161 23.27 52.00 -8.40
C PRO A 161 22.57 50.90 -7.55
N SER A 162 22.08 51.20 -6.35
CA SER A 162 21.81 50.13 -5.36
C SER A 162 20.42 49.50 -5.40
N LEU A 163 19.41 50.17 -5.94
CA LEU A 163 18.06 49.59 -6.06
C LEU A 163 17.87 48.78 -7.34
N SER A 164 18.57 49.11 -8.43
CA SER A 164 18.45 48.36 -9.69
C SER A 164 19.09 46.97 -9.60
N ALA A 165 20.18 46.79 -8.85
CA ALA A 165 20.81 45.49 -8.64
C ALA A 165 19.94 44.56 -7.77
N VAL A 166 19.29 45.08 -6.72
CA VAL A 166 18.32 44.31 -5.91
C VAL A 166 17.06 44.00 -6.72
N HIS A 167 16.58 44.95 -7.54
CA HIS A 167 15.47 44.71 -8.46
C HIS A 167 15.83 43.78 -9.62
N ALA A 168 17.07 43.79 -10.11
CA ALA A 168 17.59 42.89 -11.14
C ALA A 168 17.79 41.49 -10.58
N ALA A 169 18.36 41.33 -9.38
CA ALA A 169 18.39 40.06 -8.67
C ALA A 169 16.97 39.52 -8.38
N SER A 170 16.01 40.41 -8.08
CA SER A 170 14.60 40.06 -7.96
C SER A 170 13.92 39.71 -9.30
N ALA A 171 14.36 40.29 -10.42
CA ALA A 171 13.82 40.05 -11.76
C ALA A 171 14.43 38.80 -12.41
N ASP A 172 15.73 38.57 -12.21
CA ASP A 172 16.42 37.31 -12.50
C ASP A 172 15.83 36.18 -11.65
N PHE A 173 15.32 36.47 -10.45
CA PHE A 173 14.52 35.52 -9.66
C PHE A 173 13.17 35.16 -10.29
N SER A 174 12.51 36.08 -11.02
CA SER A 174 11.36 35.72 -11.87
C SER A 174 11.78 34.83 -13.05
N MET A 175 13.06 34.87 -13.45
CA MET A 175 13.65 33.91 -14.39
C MET A 175 14.01 32.57 -13.70
N VAL A 176 14.31 32.57 -12.39
CA VAL A 176 14.39 31.38 -11.53
C VAL A 176 13.00 30.80 -11.24
N LEU A 177 11.90 31.53 -11.42
CA LEU A 177 10.57 30.90 -11.57
C LEU A 177 10.48 30.11 -12.90
N GLY A 178 11.29 30.44 -13.91
CA GLY A 178 11.62 29.53 -15.02
C GLY A 178 12.41 28.28 -14.60
N ALA A 179 12.91 28.21 -13.36
CA ALA A 179 13.39 26.97 -12.75
C ALA A 179 12.24 26.02 -12.36
N GLU A 180 10.97 26.41 -12.41
CA GLU A 180 9.90 25.40 -12.54
C GLU A 180 10.09 24.61 -13.84
N GLY A 181 10.48 25.25 -14.93
CA GLY A 181 10.80 24.60 -16.20
C GLY A 181 12.05 23.71 -16.10
N TYR A 182 13.10 24.18 -15.43
CA TYR A 182 14.32 23.40 -15.20
C TYR A 182 14.12 22.27 -14.19
N LEU A 183 13.43 22.49 -13.07
CA LEU A 183 13.14 21.47 -12.08
C LEU A 183 12.06 20.49 -12.55
N ASN A 184 11.11 20.92 -13.38
CA ASN A 184 10.24 19.99 -14.11
C ASN A 184 11.02 19.24 -15.20
N SER A 185 11.97 19.87 -15.88
CA SER A 185 12.86 19.20 -16.85
C SER A 185 13.77 18.19 -16.16
N VAL A 186 14.33 18.53 -14.99
CA VAL A 186 15.10 17.64 -14.13
C VAL A 186 14.17 16.54 -13.64
N ALA A 187 13.04 16.82 -13.00
CA ALA A 187 12.09 15.81 -12.53
C ALA A 187 11.56 14.89 -13.65
N ARG A 188 11.37 15.40 -14.88
CA ARG A 188 11.00 14.60 -16.07
C ARG A 188 12.18 13.83 -16.67
N SER A 189 13.42 14.28 -16.45
CA SER A 189 14.65 13.64 -16.93
C SER A 189 15.38 12.83 -15.87
N LEU A 190 14.85 12.80 -14.65
CA LEU A 190 15.18 11.84 -13.61
C LEU A 190 14.61 10.50 -14.06
N ASP A 191 15.45 9.79 -14.82
CA ASP A 191 15.31 8.35 -15.00
C ASP A 191 15.09 7.71 -13.62
N PRO A 192 14.16 6.76 -13.48
CA PRO A 192 13.87 6.10 -12.21
C PRO A 192 15.07 5.34 -11.63
N GLU A 193 16.14 5.16 -12.40
CA GLU A 193 17.36 4.51 -11.94
C GLU A 193 18.13 5.40 -10.94
N PRO A 194 18.26 4.99 -9.66
CA PRO A 194 18.97 5.77 -8.64
C PRO A 194 20.43 6.05 -9.00
N ALA A 195 21.04 5.21 -9.83
CA ALA A 195 22.40 5.38 -10.34
C ALA A 195 22.56 6.64 -11.21
N ASN A 196 21.58 6.96 -12.06
CA ASN A 196 21.63 8.13 -12.94
C ASN A 196 21.41 9.45 -12.18
N PHE A 197 20.59 9.41 -11.13
CA PHE A 197 20.41 10.54 -10.21
C PHE A 197 21.74 10.93 -9.55
N ALA A 198 22.42 9.96 -8.93
CA ALA A 198 23.71 10.18 -8.27
C ALA A 198 24.78 10.67 -9.25
N ARG A 199 24.82 10.11 -10.47
CA ARG A 199 25.79 10.50 -11.51
C ARG A 199 25.63 11.95 -11.99
N ARG A 200 24.40 12.47 -12.03
CA ARG A 200 24.12 13.85 -12.48
C ARG A 200 24.29 14.90 -11.38
N PHE A 201 23.95 14.58 -10.14
CA PHE A 201 24.00 15.54 -9.03
C PHE A 201 25.31 15.52 -8.22
N CYS A 202 26.01 14.38 -8.13
CA CYS A 202 27.31 14.34 -7.43
C CYS A 202 28.38 15.27 -8.01
N PRO A 203 28.51 15.49 -9.34
CA PRO A 203 29.51 16.40 -9.87
C PRO A 203 29.35 17.85 -9.39
N PHE A 204 28.11 18.32 -9.15
CA PHE A 204 27.84 19.66 -8.63
C PHE A 204 28.23 19.83 -7.16
N LEU A 205 28.08 18.78 -6.35
CA LEU A 205 28.55 18.76 -4.96
C LEU A 205 30.08 18.63 -4.87
N VAL A 206 30.72 18.01 -5.86
CA VAL A 206 32.17 17.78 -5.91
C VAL A 206 32.94 18.94 -6.56
N ALA A 207 32.32 19.69 -7.48
CA ALA A 207 32.97 20.79 -8.21
C ALA A 207 32.88 22.16 -7.51
N ALA A 208 32.15 22.28 -6.39
CA ALA A 208 32.13 23.52 -5.61
C ALA A 208 33.55 23.83 -5.09
N PRO A 209 34.10 25.04 -5.34
CA PRO A 209 35.45 25.38 -4.90
C PRO A 209 35.58 25.21 -3.38
N LYS A 210 36.70 24.63 -2.94
CA LYS A 210 36.99 24.30 -1.52
C LYS A 210 37.00 25.53 -0.58
N ALA A 211 37.00 26.74 -1.14
CA ALA A 211 36.87 27.97 -0.38
C ALA A 211 35.39 28.16 0.00
N ASP A 212 35.10 27.99 1.29
CA ASP A 212 33.81 28.22 1.94
C ASP A 212 32.69 27.17 1.83
N LEU A 213 33.06 25.90 1.83
CA LEU A 213 32.15 24.79 2.17
C LEU A 213 31.46 24.98 3.55
N ARG A 214 32.05 25.73 4.49
CA ARG A 214 31.42 26.05 5.79
C ARG A 214 30.22 26.98 5.66
N ALA A 215 30.28 28.00 4.79
CA ALA A 215 29.14 28.89 4.51
C ALA A 215 28.06 28.19 3.68
N LEU A 216 28.44 27.21 2.85
CA LEU A 216 27.53 26.36 2.09
C LEU A 216 26.88 25.25 2.93
N THR A 217 27.33 24.97 4.17
CA THR A 217 26.79 23.83 4.94
C THR A 217 25.26 23.86 5.11
N PRO A 218 24.60 24.98 5.47
CA PRO A 218 23.15 24.97 5.64
C PRO A 218 22.44 24.82 4.30
N LEU A 219 22.89 25.54 3.27
CA LEU A 219 22.28 25.53 1.94
C LEU A 219 22.42 24.16 1.26
N ALA A 220 23.60 23.55 1.37
CA ALA A 220 23.87 22.21 0.87
C ALA A 220 23.06 21.15 1.64
N GLN A 221 22.92 21.30 2.96
CA GLN A 221 22.04 20.43 3.76
C GLN A 221 20.57 20.54 3.31
N HIS A 222 20.10 21.75 3.03
CA HIS A 222 18.74 21.98 2.53
C HIS A 222 18.54 21.39 1.13
N ALA A 223 19.46 21.62 0.19
CA ALA A 223 19.40 21.06 -1.16
C ALA A 223 19.43 19.53 -1.14
N PHE A 224 20.30 18.94 -0.32
CA PHE A 224 20.40 17.50 -0.13
C PHE A 224 19.10 16.92 0.43
N HIS A 225 18.48 17.58 1.40
CA HIS A 225 17.19 17.15 1.96
C HIS A 225 16.07 17.19 0.90
N SER A 226 15.97 18.25 0.11
CA SER A 226 14.97 18.34 -0.97
C SER A 226 15.13 17.22 -2.01
N VAL A 227 16.38 16.88 -2.34
CA VAL A 227 16.73 15.75 -3.19
C VAL A 227 16.32 14.41 -2.57
N GLN A 228 16.58 14.19 -1.28
CA GLN A 228 16.15 12.98 -0.57
C GLN A 228 14.63 12.84 -0.56
N CYS A 229 13.89 13.93 -0.40
CA CYS A 229 12.43 13.94 -0.46
C CYS A 229 11.92 13.52 -1.85
N LEU A 230 12.53 14.01 -2.93
CA LEU A 230 12.21 13.62 -4.30
C LEU A 230 12.54 12.13 -4.55
N HIS A 231 13.69 11.67 -4.10
CA HIS A 231 14.10 10.27 -4.27
C HIS A 231 13.15 9.31 -3.54
N ARG A 232 12.75 9.64 -2.30
CA ARG A 232 11.74 8.85 -1.56
C ARG A 232 10.41 8.78 -2.32
N ALA A 233 9.94 9.91 -2.85
CA ALA A 233 8.69 9.93 -3.64
C ALA A 233 8.76 9.03 -4.89
N LEU A 234 9.93 8.91 -5.54
CA LEU A 234 10.12 7.99 -6.66
C LEU A 234 10.14 6.52 -6.22
N LEU A 235 10.80 6.20 -5.09
CA LEU A 235 10.80 4.86 -4.53
C LEU A 235 9.39 4.39 -4.14
N ASP A 236 8.58 5.29 -3.58
CA ASP A 236 7.20 5.02 -3.19
C ASP A 236 6.34 4.60 -4.40
N MET A 237 6.54 5.21 -5.58
CA MET A 237 5.83 4.82 -6.82
C MET A 237 6.24 3.43 -7.32
N HIS A 238 7.52 3.04 -7.22
CA HIS A 238 7.95 1.69 -7.61
C HIS A 238 7.49 0.61 -6.65
N HIS A 239 7.43 0.95 -5.36
CA HIS A 239 6.89 0.06 -4.34
C HIS A 239 5.46 -0.37 -4.69
N GLU A 240 4.63 0.53 -5.22
CA GLU A 240 3.26 0.23 -5.65
C GLU A 240 3.16 -0.91 -6.68
N ALA A 241 3.90 -0.78 -7.79
CA ALA A 241 3.84 -1.75 -8.88
C ALA A 241 4.28 -3.13 -8.39
N ASN A 242 5.31 -3.15 -7.54
CA ASN A 242 5.82 -4.36 -6.91
C ASN A 242 4.80 -4.97 -5.94
N GLU A 243 4.15 -4.15 -5.09
CA GLU A 243 3.12 -4.63 -4.15
C GLU A 243 1.89 -5.18 -4.88
N ARG A 244 1.44 -4.55 -5.96
CA ARG A 244 0.34 -5.08 -6.79
C ARG A 244 0.68 -6.43 -7.40
N GLN A 245 1.89 -6.56 -7.96
CA GLN A 245 2.35 -7.81 -8.54
C GLN A 245 2.55 -8.89 -7.48
N ALA A 246 3.12 -8.54 -6.32
CA ALA A 246 3.30 -9.46 -5.20
C ALA A 246 1.96 -9.95 -4.65
N LEU A 247 0.98 -9.06 -4.49
CA LEU A 247 -0.37 -9.40 -4.06
C LEU A 247 -1.05 -10.36 -5.04
N ALA A 248 -1.00 -10.06 -6.34
CA ALA A 248 -1.57 -10.91 -7.39
C ALA A 248 -0.88 -12.30 -7.42
N ALA A 249 0.45 -12.34 -7.31
CA ALA A 249 1.20 -13.59 -7.26
C ALA A 249 0.89 -14.42 -6.00
N ALA A 250 0.74 -13.77 -4.85
CA ALA A 250 0.39 -14.42 -3.59
C ALA A 250 -1.00 -15.08 -3.66
N PHE A 251 -2.02 -14.34 -4.13
CA PHE A 251 -3.36 -14.89 -4.31
C PHE A 251 -3.45 -15.92 -5.44
N GLY A 252 -2.66 -15.76 -6.51
CA GLY A 252 -2.50 -16.77 -7.55
C GLY A 252 -1.98 -18.10 -6.99
N THR A 253 -0.92 -18.05 -6.19
CA THR A 253 -0.33 -19.22 -5.52
C THR A 253 -1.33 -19.86 -4.54
N GLN A 254 -2.09 -19.04 -3.81
CA GLN A 254 -3.11 -19.52 -2.88
C GLN A 254 -4.25 -20.26 -3.60
N ARG A 255 -4.75 -19.71 -4.72
CA ARG A 255 -5.76 -20.38 -5.55
C ARG A 255 -5.26 -21.73 -6.07
N ALA A 256 -4.08 -21.75 -6.69
CA ALA A 256 -3.49 -22.96 -7.24
C ALA A 256 -3.30 -24.05 -6.15
N ARG A 257 -2.94 -23.65 -4.93
CA ARG A 257 -2.83 -24.57 -3.81
C ARG A 257 -4.17 -25.16 -3.39
N VAL A 258 -5.21 -24.35 -3.27
CA VAL A 258 -6.55 -24.83 -2.91
C VAL A 258 -7.08 -25.78 -3.99
N GLU A 259 -6.87 -25.45 -5.26
CA GLU A 259 -7.22 -26.32 -6.39
C GLU A 259 -6.50 -27.66 -6.29
N ALA A 260 -5.17 -27.66 -6.14
CA ALA A 260 -4.38 -28.88 -6.04
C ALA A 260 -4.77 -29.75 -4.82
N GLU A 261 -5.02 -29.14 -3.67
CA GLU A 261 -5.46 -29.88 -2.47
C GLU A 261 -6.84 -30.51 -2.67
N TRP A 262 -7.74 -29.84 -3.40
CA TRP A 262 -9.08 -30.37 -3.69
C TRP A 262 -9.03 -31.46 -4.75
N ASP A 263 -8.17 -31.34 -5.76
CA ASP A 263 -7.97 -32.38 -6.78
C ASP A 263 -7.44 -33.68 -6.14
N VAL A 264 -6.54 -33.57 -5.16
CA VAL A 264 -6.08 -34.73 -4.37
C VAL A 264 -7.23 -35.35 -3.56
N HIS A 265 -8.08 -34.53 -2.95
CA HIS A 265 -9.24 -35.01 -2.19
C HIS A 265 -10.28 -35.70 -3.10
N GLU A 266 -10.57 -35.11 -4.26
CA GLU A 266 -11.45 -35.68 -5.29
C GLU A 266 -10.93 -37.02 -5.80
N ALA A 267 -9.62 -37.13 -6.09
CA ALA A 267 -8.98 -38.38 -6.47
C ALA A 267 -9.13 -39.44 -5.37
N GLY A 268 -8.91 -39.08 -4.10
CA GLY A 268 -9.09 -39.97 -2.96
C GLY A 268 -10.54 -40.46 -2.80
N MET A 269 -11.53 -39.59 -3.01
CA MET A 269 -12.95 -40.00 -3.01
C MET A 269 -13.27 -40.94 -4.17
N THR A 270 -12.77 -40.64 -5.37
CA THR A 270 -12.92 -41.46 -6.58
C THR A 270 -12.36 -42.86 -6.36
N ASP A 271 -11.15 -42.96 -5.81
CA ASP A 271 -10.50 -44.23 -5.50
C ASP A 271 -11.29 -45.06 -4.47
N ASN A 272 -11.83 -44.41 -3.44
CA ASN A 272 -12.66 -45.07 -2.43
C ASN A 272 -13.96 -45.60 -3.04
N TYR A 273 -14.64 -44.80 -3.88
CA TYR A 273 -15.83 -45.22 -4.62
C TYR A 273 -15.51 -46.43 -5.52
N LEU A 274 -14.46 -46.37 -6.33
CA LEU A 274 -14.05 -47.45 -7.22
C LEU A 274 -13.66 -48.73 -6.46
N ARG A 275 -13.10 -48.59 -5.25
CA ARG A 275 -12.80 -49.74 -4.38
C ARG A 275 -14.07 -50.39 -3.86
N GLN A 276 -15.00 -49.60 -3.30
CA GLN A 276 -16.28 -50.09 -2.79
C GLN A 276 -17.13 -50.72 -3.90
N ARG A 277 -17.15 -50.11 -5.08
CA ARG A 277 -17.82 -50.65 -6.26
C ARG A 277 -17.26 -52.01 -6.67
N ARG A 278 -15.94 -52.13 -6.81
CA ARG A 278 -15.28 -53.41 -7.13
C ARG A 278 -15.57 -54.50 -6.09
N GLU A 279 -15.61 -54.14 -4.81
CA GLU A 279 -15.96 -55.08 -3.73
C GLU A 279 -17.40 -55.59 -3.84
N LEU A 280 -18.37 -54.70 -4.11
CA LEU A 280 -19.77 -55.07 -4.32
C LEU A 280 -19.96 -55.91 -5.59
N GLU A 281 -19.26 -55.57 -6.68
CA GLU A 281 -19.27 -56.34 -7.92
C GLU A 281 -18.66 -57.74 -7.74
N ALA A 282 -17.57 -57.88 -7.00
CA ALA A 282 -16.99 -59.18 -6.67
C ALA A 282 -17.96 -60.06 -5.88
N ARG A 283 -18.62 -59.50 -4.86
CA ARG A 283 -19.67 -60.19 -4.08
C ARG A 283 -20.85 -60.63 -4.95
N MET A 284 -21.17 -59.88 -6.00
CA MET A 284 -22.23 -60.26 -6.95
C MET A 284 -21.83 -61.47 -7.81
N MET A 285 -20.55 -61.57 -8.19
CA MET A 285 -20.01 -62.64 -9.03
C MET A 285 -19.79 -63.96 -8.26
N ASP A 286 -19.35 -63.91 -7.00
CA ASP A 286 -19.05 -65.09 -6.17
C ASP A 286 -20.30 -65.88 -5.72
N GLY A 287 -21.49 -65.53 -6.22
CA GLY A 287 -22.68 -66.37 -6.11
C GLY A 287 -23.24 -66.55 -4.69
N GLY A 288 -22.78 -65.77 -3.71
CA GLY A 288 -23.22 -65.88 -2.32
C GLY A 288 -22.69 -67.11 -1.58
N ALA A 289 -21.72 -67.82 -2.16
CA ALA A 289 -20.95 -68.82 -1.42
C ALA A 289 -19.98 -68.07 -0.52
N GLU A 290 -20.45 -67.65 0.67
CA GLU A 290 -19.52 -67.24 1.71
C GLU A 290 -18.50 -68.36 1.90
N PRO A 291 -17.18 -68.06 2.02
CA PRO A 291 -16.24 -69.02 2.53
C PRO A 291 -16.77 -69.39 3.92
N SER A 292 -17.35 -70.59 4.03
CA SER A 292 -17.91 -71.11 5.27
C SER A 292 -16.86 -70.96 6.36
N SER A 293 -17.02 -69.94 7.20
CA SER A 293 -16.11 -69.59 8.29
C SER A 293 -16.35 -70.54 9.48
N ALA A 294 -16.37 -71.84 9.18
CA ALA A 294 -16.65 -72.89 10.13
C ALA A 294 -15.55 -73.05 11.21
N ASP A 295 -14.49 -72.23 11.23
CA ASP A 295 -13.46 -72.34 12.26
C ASP A 295 -12.70 -71.03 12.56
N GLU A 296 -13.42 -69.96 12.90
CA GLU A 296 -12.83 -68.82 13.62
C GLU A 296 -13.40 -68.72 15.05
N THR A 297 -13.05 -69.71 15.87
CA THR A 297 -12.85 -69.45 17.29
C THR A 297 -11.62 -68.57 17.45
N LYS A 298 -11.79 -67.24 17.46
CA LYS A 298 -10.74 -66.33 17.92
C LYS A 298 -11.19 -65.38 19.03
N PRO A 299 -10.28 -65.12 19.97
CA PRO A 299 -10.61 -64.58 21.26
C PRO A 299 -10.82 -63.07 21.18
N GLN A 300 -11.74 -62.63 22.02
CA GLN A 300 -12.09 -61.27 22.37
C GLN A 300 -10.91 -60.55 23.06
N ALA A 301 -9.75 -60.47 22.41
CA ALA A 301 -8.58 -59.76 22.89
C ALA A 301 -8.69 -58.30 22.46
N ARG A 302 -9.08 -57.47 23.43
CA ARG A 302 -9.00 -56.02 23.49
C ARG A 302 -7.64 -55.50 22.97
N ARG A 303 -7.46 -55.38 21.65
CA ARG A 303 -6.49 -54.48 21.05
C ARG A 303 -7.24 -53.25 20.56
N ARG A 304 -7.52 -52.35 21.50
CA ARG A 304 -7.57 -50.91 21.22
C ARG A 304 -6.19 -50.51 20.68
N GLY A 305 -5.91 -50.85 19.42
CA GLY A 305 -4.90 -50.12 18.67
C GLY A 305 -5.29 -48.63 18.70
N PRO A 306 -4.32 -47.70 18.70
CA PRO A 306 -4.66 -46.30 18.56
C PRO A 306 -5.49 -46.21 17.29
N ARG A 307 -6.77 -45.81 17.44
CA ARG A 307 -7.60 -45.38 16.31
C ARG A 307 -6.82 -44.22 15.71
N GLY A 308 -5.95 -44.55 14.76
CA GLY A 308 -5.31 -43.60 13.87
C GLY A 308 -6.45 -42.78 13.33
N ASN A 309 -6.38 -41.50 13.64
CA ASN A 309 -7.48 -40.57 13.61
C ASN A 309 -7.86 -40.27 12.15
N ALA A 310 -8.40 -41.27 11.44
CA ALA A 310 -8.93 -41.13 10.08
C ALA A 310 -10.14 -40.19 10.03
N ASN A 311 -10.67 -39.82 11.21
CA ASN A 311 -11.65 -38.76 11.40
C ASN A 311 -11.04 -37.37 11.63
N ASN A 312 -9.73 -37.18 11.48
CA ASN A 312 -9.15 -35.84 11.36
C ASN A 312 -9.38 -35.25 9.95
N GLY A 313 -10.63 -35.28 9.48
CA GLY A 313 -11.16 -34.34 8.48
C GLY A 313 -11.24 -32.90 9.02
N ARG A 314 -10.35 -32.55 9.95
CA ARG A 314 -10.23 -31.24 10.55
C ARG A 314 -8.91 -30.69 10.04
N TRP A 315 -9.00 -29.69 9.16
CA TRP A 315 -7.92 -28.78 8.76
C TRP A 315 -7.42 -27.93 9.96
N LEU A 316 -7.12 -28.59 11.07
CA LEU A 316 -6.67 -28.04 12.34
C LEU A 316 -5.17 -28.16 12.52
N ASP A 317 -4.45 -28.41 11.44
CA ASP A 317 -3.02 -28.26 11.51
C ASP A 317 -2.74 -26.77 11.69
N LYS A 318 -2.47 -26.35 12.94
CA LYS A 318 -2.21 -24.96 13.32
C LYS A 318 -1.14 -24.34 12.42
N GLU A 319 -0.20 -25.16 11.98
CA GLU A 319 0.88 -24.78 11.08
C GLU A 319 0.41 -24.49 9.65
N LYS A 320 -0.64 -25.17 9.17
CA LYS A 320 -1.27 -24.85 7.88
C LYS A 320 -2.13 -23.59 7.96
N GLN A 321 -2.85 -23.40 9.06
CA GLN A 321 -3.63 -22.18 9.32
C GLN A 321 -2.73 -20.94 9.50
N SER A 322 -1.53 -21.09 10.09
CA SER A 322 -0.58 -19.98 10.25
C SER A 322 0.14 -19.60 8.95
N ARG A 323 0.17 -20.49 7.95
CA ARG A 323 0.78 -20.23 6.63
C ARG A 323 -0.20 -19.67 5.61
N LEU A 324 -1.51 -19.74 5.86
CA LEU A 324 -2.53 -19.11 5.05
C LEU A 324 -2.74 -17.68 5.55
N ILE A 325 -2.94 -16.73 4.62
CA ILE A 325 -3.33 -15.37 4.98
C ILE A 325 -4.57 -15.48 5.88
N HIS A 326 -4.48 -15.01 7.14
CA HIS A 326 -5.43 -15.22 8.25
C HIS A 326 -6.89 -14.79 8.00
N THR A 327 -7.23 -14.41 6.78
CA THR A 327 -8.55 -13.92 6.44
C THR A 327 -9.52 -15.06 6.09
N ALA A 328 -9.04 -16.25 5.69
CA ALA A 328 -9.87 -17.35 5.17
C ALA A 328 -10.50 -18.24 6.24
N PRO A 329 -11.84 -18.34 6.32
CA PRO A 329 -12.44 -19.53 6.91
C PRO A 329 -12.13 -20.70 5.97
N VAL A 330 -11.08 -21.45 6.28
CA VAL A 330 -10.86 -22.71 5.59
C VAL A 330 -11.86 -23.72 6.12
N LEU A 331 -12.97 -23.84 5.39
CA LEU A 331 -13.91 -24.91 5.62
C LEU A 331 -13.23 -26.21 5.14
N ALA A 332 -12.98 -27.13 6.07
CA ALA A 332 -12.61 -28.48 5.68
C ALA A 332 -13.73 -29.04 4.80
N PRO A 333 -13.42 -29.84 3.76
CA PRO A 333 -14.44 -30.56 3.02
C PRO A 333 -15.32 -31.27 4.05
N THR A 334 -16.62 -31.01 4.02
CA THR A 334 -17.52 -31.72 4.92
C THR A 334 -17.43 -33.17 4.50
N GLY A 335 -16.84 -34.03 5.35
CA GLY A 335 -16.68 -35.44 5.05
C GLY A 335 -18.05 -36.05 4.81
N VAL A 336 -18.42 -36.20 3.54
CA VAL A 336 -19.60 -36.98 3.16
C VAL A 336 -19.17 -38.41 3.38
N SER A 337 -19.57 -38.99 4.51
CA SER A 337 -19.44 -40.43 4.72
C SER A 337 -20.27 -41.08 3.62
N LEU A 338 -19.59 -41.57 2.58
CA LEU A 338 -20.14 -42.55 1.63
C LEU A 338 -20.52 -43.73 2.51
N GLY A 339 -21.80 -43.76 2.90
CA GLY A 339 -22.26 -44.33 4.16
C GLY A 339 -21.51 -45.59 4.58
N ASP A 340 -21.06 -45.64 5.83
CA ASP A 340 -20.62 -46.86 6.48
C ASP A 340 -21.79 -47.85 6.48
N ALA A 341 -21.98 -48.53 5.35
CA ALA A 341 -22.99 -49.55 5.18
C ALA A 341 -22.61 -50.66 6.14
N ALA A 342 -23.26 -50.67 7.30
CA ALA A 342 -23.11 -51.70 8.31
C ALA A 342 -23.10 -53.06 7.60
N ALA A 343 -22.04 -53.85 7.84
CA ALA A 343 -21.83 -55.12 7.16
C ALA A 343 -23.14 -55.92 7.22
N PRO A 344 -23.80 -56.15 6.06
CA PRO A 344 -25.11 -56.77 6.07
C PRO A 344 -24.94 -58.23 6.50
N GLY A 345 -25.85 -58.71 7.36
CA GLY A 345 -25.86 -60.11 7.79
C GLY A 345 -25.93 -61.07 6.59
N ALA A 346 -25.29 -62.22 6.74
CA ALA A 346 -25.18 -63.26 5.72
C ALA A 346 -26.57 -63.63 5.14
N GLY A 347 -26.74 -63.45 3.83
CA GLY A 347 -28.00 -63.75 3.11
C GLY A 347 -28.56 -62.65 2.20
N VAL A 348 -27.79 -61.61 1.89
CA VAL A 348 -28.21 -60.49 1.03
C VAL A 348 -28.52 -60.97 -0.40
N ALA A 349 -29.72 -60.69 -0.90
CA ALA A 349 -30.12 -61.08 -2.25
C ALA A 349 -29.31 -60.30 -3.30
N ARG A 350 -29.09 -60.87 -4.49
CA ARG A 350 -28.41 -60.17 -5.62
C ARG A 350 -29.05 -58.82 -5.94
N GLU A 351 -30.36 -58.69 -5.75
CA GLU A 351 -31.10 -57.44 -5.97
C GLU A 351 -30.71 -56.35 -4.96
N ASP A 352 -30.44 -56.71 -3.70
CA ASP A 352 -29.96 -55.76 -2.70
C ASP A 352 -28.56 -55.24 -3.01
N ILE A 353 -27.69 -56.06 -3.62
CA ILE A 353 -26.37 -55.62 -4.09
C ILE A 353 -26.51 -54.62 -5.24
N ARG A 354 -27.43 -54.85 -6.17
CA ARG A 354 -27.73 -53.88 -7.25
C ARG A 354 -28.26 -52.56 -6.69
N ASN A 355 -29.15 -52.62 -5.70
CA ASN A 355 -29.65 -51.42 -5.04
C ASN A 355 -28.52 -50.67 -4.33
N LYS A 356 -27.64 -51.38 -3.61
CA LYS A 356 -26.44 -50.78 -2.98
C LYS A 356 -25.49 -50.15 -3.98
N LEU A 357 -25.30 -50.75 -5.17
CA LEU A 357 -24.48 -50.15 -6.22
C LEU A 357 -25.11 -48.85 -6.75
N LYS A 358 -26.43 -48.81 -6.91
CA LYS A 358 -27.15 -47.57 -7.30
C LYS A 358 -27.06 -46.51 -6.21
N ASP A 359 -27.24 -46.88 -4.95
CA ASP A 359 -27.14 -45.97 -3.81
C ASP A 359 -25.71 -45.42 -3.66
N LEU A 360 -24.70 -46.27 -3.87
CA LEU A 360 -23.30 -45.88 -3.86
C LEU A 360 -22.97 -44.90 -4.99
N GLU A 361 -23.43 -45.17 -6.21
CA GLU A 361 -23.29 -44.26 -7.35
C GLU A 361 -23.94 -42.91 -7.07
N LEU A 362 -25.19 -42.92 -6.60
CA LEU A 362 -25.93 -41.71 -6.27
C LEU A 362 -25.22 -40.92 -5.17
N GLY A 363 -24.77 -41.60 -4.11
CA GLY A 363 -24.03 -41.00 -3.01
C GLY A 363 -22.71 -40.37 -3.46
N TYR A 364 -21.98 -41.03 -4.36
CA TYR A 364 -20.75 -40.52 -4.96
C TYR A 364 -21.00 -39.26 -5.81
N GLN A 365 -22.02 -39.29 -6.66
CA GLN A 365 -22.39 -38.12 -7.48
C GLN A 365 -22.79 -36.92 -6.61
N MET A 366 -23.58 -37.14 -5.55
CA MET A 366 -23.95 -36.09 -4.59
C MET A 366 -22.73 -35.55 -3.83
N ALA A 367 -21.80 -36.43 -3.44
CA ALA A 367 -20.55 -36.03 -2.78
C ALA A 367 -19.67 -35.18 -3.68
N LEU A 368 -19.51 -35.54 -4.97
CA LEU A 368 -18.78 -34.74 -5.94
C LEU A 368 -19.41 -33.36 -6.17
N GLN A 369 -20.73 -33.29 -6.30
CA GLN A 369 -21.44 -32.01 -6.45
C GLN A 369 -21.23 -31.12 -5.22
N THR A 370 -21.36 -31.69 -4.02
CA THR A 370 -21.10 -30.98 -2.77
C THR A 370 -19.67 -30.45 -2.70
N LEU A 371 -18.70 -31.30 -3.08
CA LEU A 371 -17.29 -30.92 -3.11
C LEU A 371 -17.04 -29.76 -4.09
N ASN A 372 -17.63 -29.80 -5.28
CA ASN A 372 -17.48 -28.74 -6.28
C ASN A 372 -18.05 -27.40 -5.78
N VAL A 373 -19.23 -27.41 -5.17
CA VAL A 373 -19.80 -26.19 -4.56
C VAL A 373 -18.86 -25.63 -3.48
N GLN A 374 -18.32 -26.50 -2.61
CA GLN A 374 -17.37 -26.09 -1.59
C GLN A 374 -16.06 -25.53 -2.17
N LYS A 375 -15.54 -26.13 -3.25
CA LYS A 375 -14.39 -25.64 -4.03
C LYS A 375 -14.63 -24.22 -4.52
N GLU A 376 -15.73 -24.02 -5.22
CA GLU A 376 -16.08 -22.73 -5.82
C GLU A 376 -16.28 -21.65 -4.75
N GLN A 377 -16.92 -21.98 -3.63
CA GLN A 377 -17.05 -21.05 -2.51
C GLN A 377 -15.70 -20.62 -1.93
N ALA A 378 -14.78 -21.56 -1.74
CA ALA A 378 -13.44 -21.26 -1.26
C ALA A 378 -12.71 -20.32 -2.23
N LEU A 379 -12.79 -20.58 -3.54
CA LEU A 379 -12.20 -19.74 -4.58
C LEU A 379 -12.83 -18.34 -4.64
N LEU A 380 -14.17 -18.24 -4.57
CA LEU A 380 -14.88 -16.95 -4.50
C LEU A 380 -14.47 -16.15 -3.27
N TRP A 381 -14.31 -16.83 -2.13
CA TRP A 381 -13.88 -16.18 -0.91
C TRP A 381 -12.44 -15.61 -1.05
N ILE A 382 -11.52 -16.37 -1.66
CA ILE A 382 -10.16 -15.89 -1.98
C ILE A 382 -10.22 -14.68 -2.92
N GLN A 383 -11.02 -14.77 -3.98
CA GLN A 383 -11.21 -13.67 -4.95
C GLN A 383 -11.73 -12.39 -4.28
N ARG A 384 -12.65 -12.50 -3.31
CA ARG A 384 -13.16 -11.35 -2.57
C ARG A 384 -12.09 -10.70 -1.71
N GLN A 385 -11.20 -11.48 -1.09
CA GLN A 385 -10.06 -10.90 -0.36
C GLN A 385 -9.05 -10.24 -1.29
N GLU A 386 -8.73 -10.87 -2.41
CA GLU A 386 -7.88 -10.28 -3.45
C GLU A 386 -8.43 -8.92 -3.89
N MET A 387 -9.73 -8.86 -4.20
CA MET A 387 -10.40 -7.62 -4.56
C MET A 387 -10.35 -6.59 -3.43
N ARG A 388 -10.64 -6.99 -2.18
CA ARG A 388 -10.57 -6.09 -1.01
C ARG A 388 -9.17 -5.51 -0.85
N MET A 389 -8.13 -6.33 -0.85
CA MET A 389 -6.75 -5.90 -0.64
C MET A 389 -6.24 -5.07 -1.83
N SER A 390 -6.62 -5.42 -3.06
CA SER A 390 -6.29 -4.61 -4.23
C SER A 390 -6.92 -3.23 -4.17
N ILE A 391 -8.17 -3.12 -3.73
CA ILE A 391 -8.82 -1.81 -3.54
C ILE A 391 -8.09 -1.04 -2.44
N GLN A 392 -7.82 -1.67 -1.29
CA GLN A 392 -7.05 -1.06 -0.19
C GLN A 392 -5.70 -0.49 -0.66
N LEU A 393 -4.95 -1.27 -1.43
CA LEU A 393 -3.66 -0.87 -1.98
C LEU A 393 -3.78 0.33 -2.93
N GLN A 394 -4.79 0.35 -3.82
CA GLN A 394 -5.06 1.50 -4.70
C GLN A 394 -5.28 2.80 -3.91
N LEU A 395 -5.95 2.73 -2.76
CA LEU A 395 -6.26 3.92 -1.99
C LEU A 395 -5.09 4.40 -1.14
N VAL A 396 -4.34 3.44 -0.58
CA VAL A 396 -3.06 3.74 0.06
C VAL A 396 -2.16 4.45 -0.95
N GLN A 397 -2.18 4.02 -2.21
CA GLN A 397 -1.47 4.73 -3.27
C GLN A 397 -1.97 6.14 -3.51
N GLU A 398 -3.28 6.36 -3.66
CA GLU A 398 -3.82 7.71 -3.84
C GLU A 398 -3.38 8.65 -2.71
N GLN A 399 -3.34 8.13 -1.47
CA GLN A 399 -2.83 8.86 -0.32
C GLN A 399 -1.32 9.14 -0.45
N PHE A 400 -0.51 8.16 -0.84
CA PHE A 400 0.92 8.36 -1.08
C PHE A 400 1.21 9.36 -2.18
N ASN A 401 0.47 9.33 -3.30
CA ASN A 401 0.64 10.28 -4.40
C ASN A 401 0.40 11.71 -3.94
N LEU A 402 -0.69 11.95 -3.21
CA LEU A 402 -1.01 13.27 -2.65
C LEU A 402 0.03 13.73 -1.63
N ARG A 403 0.52 12.82 -0.77
CA ARG A 403 1.63 13.11 0.15
C ARG A 403 2.91 13.46 -0.60
N GLY A 404 3.22 12.72 -1.66
CA GLY A 404 4.39 12.94 -2.50
C GLY A 404 4.33 14.28 -3.23
N GLU A 405 3.18 14.66 -3.78
CA GLU A 405 2.95 16.00 -4.35
C GLU A 405 3.13 17.10 -3.32
N ALA A 406 2.53 16.95 -2.15
CA ALA A 406 2.64 17.91 -1.06
C ALA A 406 4.08 18.10 -0.55
N ARG A 407 4.80 17.00 -0.31
CA ARG A 407 6.20 17.02 0.11
C ARG A 407 7.10 17.63 -0.98
N ARG A 408 6.82 17.34 -2.26
CA ARG A 408 7.54 17.96 -3.39
C ARG A 408 7.34 19.46 -3.45
N ALA A 409 6.10 19.94 -3.35
CA ALA A 409 5.80 21.37 -3.31
C ALA A 409 6.48 22.07 -2.13
N ALA A 410 6.37 21.50 -0.93
CA ALA A 410 7.03 22.04 0.26
C ALA A 410 8.56 22.05 0.16
N ALA A 411 9.17 20.98 -0.38
CA ALA A 411 10.61 20.91 -0.58
C ALA A 411 11.12 21.93 -1.60
N LEU A 412 10.34 22.18 -2.66
CA LEU A 412 10.64 23.18 -3.68
C LEU A 412 10.59 24.60 -3.09
N GLU A 413 9.52 24.93 -2.37
CA GLU A 413 9.39 26.25 -1.75
C GLU A 413 10.45 26.52 -0.69
N ASN A 414 10.77 25.53 0.15
CA ASN A 414 11.84 25.64 1.14
C ASN A 414 13.20 25.84 0.46
N PHE A 415 13.45 25.14 -0.65
CA PHE A 415 14.67 25.31 -1.44
C PHE A 415 14.78 26.75 -1.98
N ILE A 416 13.69 27.29 -2.53
CA ILE A 416 13.62 28.67 -3.03
C ILE A 416 13.87 29.69 -1.90
N MET A 417 13.22 29.51 -0.74
CA MET A 417 13.40 30.41 0.41
C MET A 417 14.86 30.44 0.89
N CYS A 418 15.49 29.28 1.02
CA CYS A 418 16.89 29.19 1.45
C CYS A 418 17.83 29.88 0.45
N HIS A 419 17.63 29.65 -0.85
CA HIS A 419 18.45 30.27 -1.90
C HIS A 419 18.27 31.79 -1.94
N LEU A 420 17.05 32.29 -1.70
CA LEU A 420 16.84 33.73 -1.64
C LEU A 420 17.56 34.36 -0.46
N VAL A 421 17.47 33.77 0.73
CA VAL A 421 18.18 34.27 1.92
C VAL A 421 19.69 34.33 1.67
N ALA A 422 20.25 33.29 1.04
CA ALA A 422 21.65 33.26 0.66
C ALA A 422 22.00 34.31 -0.40
N ALA A 423 21.16 34.51 -1.41
CA ALA A 423 21.38 35.52 -2.45
C ALA A 423 21.36 36.95 -1.90
N ILE A 424 20.43 37.25 -0.98
CA ILE A 424 20.37 38.56 -0.30
C ILE A 424 21.64 38.77 0.54
N ALA A 425 22.08 37.75 1.26
CA ALA A 425 23.31 37.83 2.06
C ALA A 425 24.56 38.03 1.18
N ALA A 426 24.69 37.28 0.08
CA ALA A 426 25.82 37.43 -0.84
C ALA A 426 25.87 38.83 -1.46
N GLY A 427 24.77 39.31 -2.03
CA GLY A 427 24.73 40.63 -2.70
C GLY A 427 24.96 41.81 -1.74
N THR A 428 24.55 41.67 -0.47
CA THR A 428 24.84 42.70 0.55
C THR A 428 26.29 42.64 1.03
N THR A 429 26.91 41.46 1.06
CA THR A 429 28.34 41.31 1.39
C THR A 429 29.22 41.94 0.31
N GLU A 430 28.94 41.66 -0.96
CA GLU A 430 29.66 42.27 -2.10
C GLU A 430 29.58 43.80 -2.08
N MET A 431 28.40 44.34 -1.75
CA MET A 431 28.21 45.79 -1.61
C MET A 431 29.04 46.38 -0.47
N LEU A 432 29.09 45.71 0.69
CA LEU A 432 29.90 46.16 1.84
C LEU A 432 31.40 46.07 1.55
N GLU A 433 31.86 45.05 0.84
CA GLU A 433 33.26 44.91 0.42
C GLU A 433 33.67 45.97 -0.61
N ALA A 434 32.78 46.31 -1.55
CA ALA A 434 33.00 47.37 -2.51
C ALA A 434 33.10 48.75 -1.83
N GLU A 435 32.23 49.04 -0.85
CA GLU A 435 32.30 50.28 -0.06
C GLU A 435 33.58 50.37 0.77
N ALA A 436 33.99 49.27 1.42
CA ALA A 436 35.24 49.22 2.17
C ALA A 436 36.45 49.49 1.26
N SER A 437 36.47 48.90 0.06
CA SER A 437 37.52 49.10 -0.93
C SER A 437 37.58 50.54 -1.45
N ALA A 438 36.42 51.15 -1.73
CA ALA A 438 36.34 52.55 -2.15
C ALA A 438 36.78 53.54 -1.04
N GLY A 439 36.45 53.23 0.22
CA GLY A 439 36.88 54.01 1.38
C GLY A 439 38.41 54.03 1.55
N VAL A 440 39.08 52.88 1.36
CA VAL A 440 40.55 52.77 1.43
C VAL A 440 41.23 53.62 0.34
N VAL A 441 40.68 53.66 -0.87
CA VAL A 441 41.24 54.46 -1.97
C VAL A 441 41.13 55.97 -1.70
N LEU A 442 40.03 56.42 -1.07
CA LEU A 442 39.86 57.83 -0.70
C LEU A 442 40.77 58.23 0.46
N GLU A 443 40.97 57.37 1.47
CA GLU A 443 41.94 57.64 2.54
C GLU A 443 43.39 57.62 2.05
N ALA A 444 43.72 56.83 1.03
CA ALA A 444 45.07 56.81 0.46
C ALA A 444 45.40 58.04 -0.41
N ASN A 445 44.38 58.73 -0.93
CA ASN A 445 44.51 59.90 -1.79
C ASN A 445 44.33 61.25 -1.05
N ALA A 446 43.95 61.21 0.23
CA ALA A 446 43.82 62.37 1.11
C ALA A 446 45.05 62.49 2.02
#